data_AF-A0A8S3E767-F1
#
_entry.id   AF-A0A8S3E767-F1
#
_cell.length_a   1.000
_cell.length_b   1.000
_cell.length_c   1.000
_cell.angle_alpha   90.00
_cell.angle_beta   90.00
_cell.angle_gamma   90.00
#
_symmetry.space_group_name_H-M   'P 1'
#
loop_
_entity.id
_entity.type
_entity.pdbx_description
1 polymer ?
#
loop_
_entity_poly.entity_id
_entity_poly.type
_entity_poly.pdbx_seq_one_letter_code
_entity_poly.pdbx_strand_id
1 'polypeptide(L)'
;DLFEDLKLKQNILNELEQYMSKHCIFATNSYTLSIEQIASNSRYPDKVVGMHYFSPVDKVELLEIIRTKQTSNDTVSSAVKVGLKQGKIVIVIRDSPGFYTTRLLIFGCVEMFHLLQEGVSPKDIDIATKKFGFHIGLAILLDEFGIDLFGYIVFQLREIFGDRLANSSIVDLIKIFINNNLLGKKSGQGLYVYHNDGKKEISPKLKQLPKNYFTQRKDISMIETIQWRISLRMLNEAARCLEENVISTPVCIDNILQNLC
;
A
#
# COMPACT_ATOMS: atom_id res chain seq x y z
N ASP A 1 4.59 -1.45 -14.23
CA ASP A 1 3.91 -0.15 -14.15
C ASP A 1 4.85 0.98 -14.50
N LEU A 2 4.40 1.88 -15.36
CA LEU A 2 5.12 3.09 -15.76
C LEU A 2 5.60 3.83 -14.51
N PHE A 3 6.89 4.19 -14.47
CA PHE A 3 7.61 4.72 -13.30
C PHE A 3 6.78 5.74 -12.50
N GLU A 4 6.72 5.60 -11.16
CA GLU A 4 6.20 6.64 -10.26
C GLU A 4 7.15 7.84 -10.22
N ASP A 5 7.20 8.55 -11.34
CA ASP A 5 7.92 9.80 -11.49
C ASP A 5 6.88 10.89 -11.75
N LEU A 6 6.82 11.85 -10.84
CA LEU A 6 5.87 12.95 -10.91
C LEU A 6 6.06 13.79 -12.18
N LYS A 7 7.31 14.10 -12.54
CA LYS A 7 7.62 14.92 -13.73
C LYS A 7 7.21 14.18 -15.00
N LEU A 8 7.48 12.87 -15.07
CA LEU A 8 7.07 12.05 -16.20
C LEU A 8 5.54 12.03 -16.35
N LYS A 9 4.80 11.78 -15.27
CA LYS A 9 3.32 11.77 -15.33
C LYS A 9 2.74 13.14 -15.70
N GLN A 10 3.31 14.23 -15.17
CA GLN A 10 2.93 15.60 -15.56
C GLN A 10 3.21 15.87 -17.04
N ASN A 11 4.37 15.45 -17.56
CA ASN A 11 4.73 15.63 -18.96
C ASN A 11 3.78 14.86 -19.88
N ILE A 12 3.47 13.60 -19.56
CA ILE A 12 2.53 12.77 -20.32
C ILE A 12 1.14 13.42 -20.34
N LEU A 13 0.65 13.90 -19.19
CA LEU A 13 -0.63 14.59 -19.11
C LEU A 13 -0.64 15.83 -20.02
N ASN A 14 0.38 16.68 -19.91
CA ASN A 14 0.50 17.92 -20.70
C ASN A 14 0.61 17.67 -22.21
N GLU A 15 1.27 16.59 -22.62
CA GLU A 15 1.38 16.18 -24.02
C GLU A 15 0.04 15.69 -24.55
N LEU A 16 -0.62 14.79 -23.82
CA LEU A 16 -1.92 14.23 -24.22
C LEU A 16 -3.02 15.29 -24.29
N GLU A 17 -3.01 16.28 -23.41
CA GLU A 17 -3.97 17.39 -23.42
C GLU A 17 -3.96 18.22 -24.72
N GLN A 18 -2.92 18.13 -25.54
CA GLN A 18 -2.88 18.78 -26.85
C GLN A 18 -3.73 18.06 -27.90
N TYR A 19 -3.99 16.76 -27.68
CA TYR A 19 -4.70 15.89 -28.62
C TYR A 19 -6.08 15.46 -28.09
N MET A 20 -6.32 15.59 -26.78
CA MET A 20 -7.58 15.25 -26.15
C MET A 20 -8.63 16.35 -26.31
N SER A 21 -9.90 15.95 -26.42
CA SER A 21 -11.02 16.89 -26.35
C SER A 21 -11.13 17.49 -24.94
N LYS A 22 -11.73 18.68 -24.81
CA LYS A 22 -11.94 19.36 -23.51
C LYS A 22 -12.80 18.55 -22.52
N HIS A 23 -13.56 17.58 -23.01
CA HIS A 23 -14.40 16.70 -22.20
C HIS A 23 -13.74 15.35 -21.89
N CYS A 24 -12.57 15.07 -22.47
CA CYS A 24 -11.84 13.85 -22.22
C CYS A 24 -11.36 13.81 -20.77
N ILE A 25 -11.53 12.66 -20.11
CA ILE A 25 -11.06 12.44 -18.74
C ILE A 25 -9.70 11.79 -18.79
N PHE A 26 -8.75 12.34 -18.05
CA PHE A 26 -7.46 11.72 -17.81
C PHE A 26 -7.48 10.97 -16.48
N ALA A 27 -7.33 9.65 -16.56
CA ALA A 27 -7.21 8.78 -15.40
C ALA A 27 -5.77 8.29 -15.24
N THR A 28 -5.21 8.41 -14.06
CA THR A 28 -3.86 7.91 -13.74
C THR A 28 -3.91 6.78 -12.71
N ASN A 29 -3.19 5.69 -13.00
CA ASN A 29 -2.86 4.70 -11.99
C ASN A 29 -1.57 5.14 -11.29
N SER A 30 -1.67 5.47 -10.02
CA SER A 30 -0.54 5.81 -9.15
C SER A 30 -0.80 5.17 -7.79
N TYR A 31 0.26 4.89 -7.04
CA TYR A 31 0.17 4.27 -5.71
C TYR A 31 0.77 5.15 -4.61
N THR A 32 1.55 6.17 -4.97
CA THR A 32 2.19 7.09 -4.01
C THR A 32 2.04 8.56 -4.35
N LEU A 33 1.97 8.91 -5.64
CA LEU A 33 1.97 10.30 -6.06
C LEU A 33 0.59 10.91 -5.87
N SER A 34 0.55 12.11 -5.30
CA SER A 34 -0.67 12.88 -5.17
C SER A 34 -1.25 13.17 -6.56
N ILE A 35 -2.55 12.90 -6.70
CA ILE A 35 -3.28 13.22 -7.94
C ILE A 35 -3.34 14.74 -8.14
N GLU A 36 -3.42 15.51 -7.06
CA GLU A 36 -3.35 16.98 -7.07
C GLU A 36 -2.00 17.47 -7.60
N GLN A 37 -0.89 16.83 -7.20
CA GLN A 37 0.42 17.14 -7.76
C GLN A 37 0.50 16.75 -9.25
N ILE A 38 -0.01 15.60 -9.65
CA ILE A 38 -0.03 15.20 -11.07
C ILE A 38 -0.86 16.20 -11.91
N ALA A 39 -1.99 16.66 -11.37
CA ALA A 39 -2.88 17.60 -12.03
C ALA A 39 -2.42 19.07 -11.98
N SER A 40 -1.35 19.41 -11.23
CA SER A 40 -1.02 20.80 -10.90
C SER A 40 -0.77 21.70 -12.12
N ASN A 41 -0.32 21.13 -13.23
CA ASN A 41 -0.01 21.83 -14.47
C ASN A 41 -1.02 21.54 -15.60
N SER A 42 -2.09 20.80 -15.30
CA SER A 42 -3.15 20.43 -16.24
C SER A 42 -3.93 21.67 -16.70
N ARG A 43 -4.31 21.70 -17.98
CA ARG A 43 -5.26 22.69 -18.52
C ARG A 43 -6.70 22.43 -18.08
N TYR A 44 -7.01 21.18 -17.74
CA TYR A 44 -8.35 20.72 -17.34
C TYR A 44 -8.27 19.88 -16.06
N PRO A 45 -7.83 20.46 -14.92
CA PRO A 45 -7.63 19.71 -13.68
C PRO A 45 -8.93 19.10 -13.13
N ASP A 46 -10.08 19.63 -13.53
CA ASP A 46 -11.41 19.08 -13.23
C ASP A 46 -11.70 17.75 -13.96
N LYS A 47 -10.93 17.44 -15.00
CA LYS A 47 -10.95 16.21 -15.80
C LYS A 47 -9.85 15.22 -15.44
N VAL A 48 -9.04 15.49 -14.41
CA VAL A 48 -8.02 14.58 -13.90
C VAL A 48 -8.55 13.81 -12.68
N VAL A 49 -8.37 12.49 -12.69
CA VAL A 49 -8.79 11.59 -11.61
C VAL A 49 -7.77 10.47 -11.40
N GLY A 50 -7.62 10.00 -10.16
CA GLY A 50 -6.88 8.76 -9.90
C GLY A 50 -7.79 7.56 -10.12
N MET A 51 -7.29 6.54 -10.81
CA MET A 51 -7.90 5.21 -10.91
C MET A 51 -6.85 4.19 -10.48
N HIS A 52 -6.77 3.94 -9.18
CA HIS A 52 -5.77 3.07 -8.58
C HIS A 52 -6.26 1.62 -8.60
N TYR A 53 -5.65 0.84 -9.49
CA TYR A 53 -5.88 -0.59 -9.62
C TYR A 53 -4.86 -1.37 -8.79
N PHE A 54 -5.32 -2.46 -8.19
CA PHE A 54 -4.48 -3.36 -7.42
C PHE A 54 -4.04 -4.54 -8.28
N SER A 55 -2.75 -4.88 -8.20
CA SER A 55 -2.18 -6.02 -8.93
C SER A 55 -2.35 -7.32 -8.14
N PRO A 56 -2.67 -8.45 -8.80
CA PRO A 56 -2.97 -8.58 -10.23
C PRO A 56 -4.34 -8.00 -10.60
N VAL A 57 -4.38 -7.14 -11.63
CA VAL A 57 -5.59 -6.38 -12.01
C VAL A 57 -6.75 -7.29 -12.44
N ASP A 58 -6.48 -8.48 -12.93
CA ASP A 58 -7.49 -9.47 -13.31
C ASP A 58 -8.12 -10.21 -12.10
N LYS A 59 -7.46 -10.19 -10.94
CA LYS A 59 -7.87 -10.95 -9.75
C LYS A 59 -8.37 -10.09 -8.60
N VAL A 60 -7.86 -8.87 -8.47
CA VAL A 60 -8.30 -7.97 -7.40
C VAL A 60 -9.50 -7.18 -7.86
N GLU A 61 -10.63 -7.30 -7.15
CA GLU A 61 -11.90 -6.68 -7.53
C GLU A 61 -11.97 -5.20 -7.15
N LEU A 62 -11.15 -4.75 -6.19
CA LEU A 62 -11.15 -3.37 -5.72
C LEU A 62 -10.57 -2.38 -6.75
N LEU A 63 -11.20 -1.22 -6.87
CA LEU A 63 -10.70 -0.05 -7.59
C LEU A 63 -10.92 1.21 -6.74
N GLU A 64 -9.83 1.93 -6.48
CA GLU A 64 -9.89 3.24 -5.82
C GLU A 64 -10.00 4.36 -6.85
N ILE A 65 -11.08 5.13 -6.77
CA ILE A 65 -11.26 6.37 -7.52
C ILE A 65 -10.85 7.53 -6.62
N ILE A 66 -9.75 8.18 -6.96
CA ILE A 66 -9.18 9.26 -6.16
C ILE A 66 -9.54 10.61 -6.76
N ARG A 67 -10.23 11.43 -5.98
CA ARG A 67 -10.59 12.80 -6.37
C ARG A 67 -9.74 13.84 -5.67
N THR A 68 -9.34 14.86 -6.41
CA THR A 68 -8.77 16.09 -5.85
C THR A 68 -9.88 17.07 -5.49
N LYS A 69 -9.50 18.24 -4.95
CA LYS A 69 -10.43 19.37 -4.77
C LYS A 69 -10.96 19.92 -6.10
N GLN A 70 -10.18 19.80 -7.18
CA GLN A 70 -10.53 20.33 -8.50
C GLN A 70 -11.32 19.32 -9.34
N THR A 71 -11.13 18.02 -9.12
CA THR A 71 -11.81 16.95 -9.87
C THR A 71 -13.33 17.12 -9.77
N SER A 72 -13.99 17.26 -10.93
CA SER A 72 -15.44 17.45 -11.01
C SER A 72 -16.21 16.18 -10.63
N ASN A 73 -17.45 16.36 -10.14
CA ASN A 73 -18.34 15.23 -9.82
C ASN A 73 -18.69 14.40 -11.07
N ASP A 74 -18.77 15.02 -12.25
CA ASP A 74 -18.99 14.35 -13.53
C ASP A 74 -17.82 13.43 -13.90
N THR A 75 -16.59 13.92 -13.72
CA THR A 75 -15.36 13.12 -13.90
C THR A 75 -15.35 11.91 -12.98
N VAL A 76 -15.60 12.11 -11.68
CA VAL A 76 -15.70 11.00 -10.70
C VAL A 76 -16.77 10.01 -11.11
N SER A 77 -17.97 10.49 -11.46
CA SER A 77 -19.09 9.63 -11.85
C SER A 77 -18.77 8.79 -13.09
N SER A 78 -18.08 9.37 -14.07
CA SER A 78 -17.65 8.67 -15.28
C SER A 78 -16.59 7.61 -14.97
N ALA A 79 -15.62 7.92 -14.11
CA ALA A 79 -14.60 6.96 -13.67
C ALA A 79 -15.21 5.78 -12.89
N VAL A 80 -16.18 6.06 -12.01
CA VAL A 80 -16.97 5.03 -11.31
C VAL A 80 -17.70 4.13 -12.30
N LYS A 81 -18.40 4.71 -13.30
CA LYS A 81 -19.10 3.93 -14.34
C LYS A 81 -18.14 3.01 -15.11
N VAL A 82 -16.94 3.49 -15.43
CA VAL A 82 -15.90 2.67 -16.08
C VAL A 82 -15.49 1.51 -15.18
N GLY A 83 -15.18 1.77 -13.91
CA GLY A 83 -14.81 0.74 -12.94
C GLY A 83 -15.88 -0.34 -12.77
N LEU A 84 -17.14 0.07 -12.58
CA LEU A 84 -18.26 -0.86 -12.46
C LEU A 84 -18.46 -1.68 -13.74
N LYS A 85 -18.29 -1.07 -14.93
CA LYS A 85 -18.38 -1.79 -16.22
C LYS A 85 -17.27 -2.82 -16.39
N GLN A 86 -16.13 -2.62 -15.75
CA GLN A 86 -15.03 -3.60 -15.69
C GLN A 86 -15.26 -4.71 -14.65
N GLY A 87 -16.38 -4.69 -13.92
CA GLY A 87 -16.69 -5.64 -12.85
C GLY A 87 -15.94 -5.36 -11.55
N LYS A 88 -15.46 -4.12 -11.33
CA LYS A 88 -14.77 -3.73 -10.10
C LYS A 88 -15.74 -3.31 -9.00
N ILE A 89 -15.35 -3.58 -7.76
CA ILE A 89 -15.88 -2.94 -6.56
C ILE A 89 -15.20 -1.58 -6.44
N VAL A 90 -15.97 -0.51 -6.59
CA VAL A 90 -15.43 0.85 -6.64
C VAL A 90 -15.63 1.57 -5.32
N ILE A 91 -14.55 2.16 -4.80
CA ILE A 91 -14.61 3.11 -3.69
C ILE A 91 -14.10 4.48 -4.15
N VAL A 92 -14.77 5.54 -3.72
CA VAL A 92 -14.36 6.93 -4.01
C VAL A 92 -13.71 7.51 -2.77
N ILE A 93 -12.47 7.98 -2.92
CA ILE A 93 -11.67 8.55 -1.84
C ILE A 93 -11.11 9.92 -2.25
N ARG A 94 -10.74 10.73 -1.27
CA ARG A 94 -10.00 11.98 -1.53
C ARG A 94 -8.52 11.69 -1.71
N ASP A 95 -7.87 12.55 -2.50
CA ASP A 95 -6.41 12.54 -2.63
C ASP A 95 -5.76 12.77 -1.27
N SER A 96 -4.89 11.84 -0.89
CA SER A 96 -4.15 11.86 0.37
C SER A 96 -2.86 11.06 0.23
N PRO A 97 -1.83 11.34 1.06
CA PRO A 97 -0.60 10.57 1.03
C PRO A 97 -0.84 9.07 1.24
N GLY A 98 -0.45 8.26 0.25
CA GLY A 98 -0.68 6.80 0.26
C GLY A 98 -2.16 6.41 0.10
N PHE A 99 -3.01 7.32 -0.34
CA PHE A 99 -4.45 7.11 -0.52
C PHE A 99 -5.09 6.47 0.72
N TYR A 100 -5.97 5.49 0.52
CA TYR A 100 -6.65 4.82 1.62
C TYR A 100 -6.10 3.40 1.84
N THR A 101 -6.27 2.48 0.88
CA THR A 101 -5.86 1.06 1.04
C THR A 101 -4.36 0.94 1.26
N THR A 102 -3.54 1.59 0.43
CA THR A 102 -2.08 1.55 0.53
C THR A 102 -1.64 2.09 1.88
N ARG A 103 -2.18 3.23 2.33
CA ARG A 103 -1.90 3.80 3.65
C ARG A 103 -2.18 2.81 4.77
N LEU A 104 -3.34 2.15 4.79
CA LEU A 104 -3.64 1.13 5.82
C LEU A 104 -2.66 -0.04 5.79
N LEU A 105 -2.38 -0.56 4.59
CA LEU A 105 -1.48 -1.69 4.42
C LEU A 105 -0.05 -1.36 4.88
N ILE A 106 0.45 -0.15 4.59
CA ILE A 106 1.76 0.29 5.04
C ILE A 106 1.82 0.34 6.57
N PHE A 107 0.80 0.88 7.25
CA PHE A 107 0.76 0.89 8.71
C PHE A 107 0.76 -0.53 9.31
N GLY A 108 0.00 -1.46 8.73
CA GLY A 108 0.01 -2.87 9.12
C GLY A 108 1.37 -3.55 8.90
N CYS A 109 2.00 -3.33 7.75
CA CYS A 109 3.33 -3.86 7.42
C CYS A 109 4.42 -3.25 8.31
N VAL A 110 4.34 -1.97 8.68
CA VAL A 110 5.28 -1.39 9.64
C VAL A 110 5.15 -2.05 11.02
N GLU A 111 3.94 -2.37 11.47
CA GLU A 111 3.74 -3.15 12.70
C GLU A 111 4.31 -4.56 12.58
N MET A 112 4.21 -5.18 11.40
CA MET A 112 4.89 -6.44 11.12
C MET A 112 6.41 -6.32 11.27
N PHE A 113 7.03 -5.22 10.83
CA PHE A 113 8.47 -5.00 11.06
C PHE A 113 8.80 -4.85 12.55
N HIS A 114 7.94 -4.21 13.35
CA HIS A 114 8.09 -4.22 14.81
C HIS A 114 8.02 -5.64 15.40
N LEU A 115 7.09 -6.47 14.94
CA LEU A 115 6.98 -7.87 15.38
C LEU A 115 8.21 -8.71 14.97
N LEU A 116 8.71 -8.54 13.75
CA LEU A 116 9.95 -9.17 13.28
C LEU A 116 11.14 -8.72 14.14
N GLN A 117 11.21 -7.43 14.45
CA GLN A 117 12.22 -6.86 15.34
C GLN A 117 12.20 -7.53 16.72
N GLU A 118 11.03 -7.84 17.23
CA GLU A 118 10.85 -8.44 18.55
C GLU A 118 11.00 -9.98 18.54
N GLY A 119 11.31 -10.56 17.38
CA GLY A 119 11.65 -11.97 17.21
C GLY A 119 10.50 -12.87 16.75
N VAL A 120 9.35 -12.30 16.37
CA VAL A 120 8.25 -13.08 15.77
C VAL A 120 8.68 -13.56 14.38
N SER A 121 8.42 -14.83 14.05
CA SER A 121 8.80 -15.35 12.75
C SER A 121 7.82 -14.88 11.65
N PRO A 122 8.28 -14.71 10.38
CA PRO A 122 7.38 -14.40 9.26
C PRO A 122 6.23 -15.41 9.13
N LYS A 123 6.50 -16.68 9.46
CA LYS A 123 5.51 -17.76 9.44
C LYS A 123 4.42 -17.56 10.50
N ASP A 124 4.77 -17.14 11.70
CA ASP A 124 3.80 -16.89 12.76
C ASP A 124 2.92 -15.67 12.44
N ILE A 125 3.50 -14.63 11.84
CA ILE A 125 2.75 -13.48 11.32
C ILE A 125 1.76 -13.92 10.24
N ASP A 126 2.19 -14.73 9.27
CA ASP A 126 1.30 -15.24 8.22
C ASP A 126 0.17 -16.12 8.78
N ILE A 127 0.47 -16.99 9.74
CA ILE A 127 -0.54 -17.82 10.41
C ILE A 127 -1.55 -16.93 11.13
N ALA A 128 -1.06 -15.94 11.89
CA ALA A 128 -1.91 -15.04 12.67
C ALA A 128 -2.82 -14.21 11.77
N THR A 129 -2.27 -13.58 10.73
CA THR A 129 -3.03 -12.75 9.79
C THR A 129 -4.04 -13.56 8.97
N LYS A 130 -3.67 -14.76 8.51
CA LYS A 130 -4.63 -15.67 7.86
C LYS A 130 -5.76 -16.11 8.78
N LYS A 131 -5.46 -16.45 10.04
CA LYS A 131 -6.50 -16.80 11.03
C LYS A 131 -7.38 -15.62 11.40
N PHE A 132 -6.89 -14.39 11.24
CA PHE A 132 -7.68 -13.17 11.45
C PHE A 132 -8.66 -12.93 10.30
N GLY A 133 -8.30 -13.37 9.10
CA GLY A 133 -9.16 -13.29 7.92
C GLY A 133 -8.36 -13.16 6.63
N PHE A 134 -7.13 -12.65 6.65
CA PHE A 134 -6.37 -12.30 5.44
C PHE A 134 -6.31 -13.44 4.41
N HIS A 135 -6.66 -13.17 3.16
CA HIS A 135 -6.58 -14.16 2.08
C HIS A 135 -5.15 -14.71 1.90
N ILE A 136 -4.16 -13.83 2.02
CA ILE A 136 -2.72 -14.11 1.95
C ILE A 136 -2.07 -13.60 3.23
N GLY A 137 -1.12 -14.36 3.78
CA GLY A 137 -0.41 -13.92 4.97
C GLY A 137 0.38 -12.64 4.70
N LEU A 138 0.43 -11.74 5.68
CA LEU A 138 0.98 -10.39 5.49
C LEU A 138 2.47 -10.38 5.12
N ALA A 139 3.27 -11.33 5.60
CA ALA A 139 4.68 -11.44 5.22
C ALA A 139 4.84 -11.89 3.76
N ILE A 140 4.01 -12.85 3.31
CA ILE A 140 3.97 -13.24 1.90
C ILE A 140 3.50 -12.07 1.03
N LEU A 141 2.45 -11.36 1.45
CA LEU A 141 1.92 -10.21 0.72
C LEU A 141 3.00 -9.12 0.55
N LEU A 142 3.77 -8.83 1.60
CA LEU A 142 4.88 -7.88 1.52
C LEU A 142 5.97 -8.35 0.53
N ASP A 143 6.35 -9.63 0.55
CA ASP A 143 7.34 -10.16 -0.40
C ASP A 143 6.82 -10.13 -1.85
N GLU A 144 5.52 -10.31 -2.08
CA GLU A 144 4.89 -10.16 -3.40
C GLU A 144 4.86 -8.70 -3.85
N PHE A 145 4.58 -7.78 -2.92
CA PHE A 145 4.59 -6.34 -3.17
C PHE A 145 6.00 -5.80 -3.45
N GLY A 146 7.00 -6.32 -2.74
CA GLY A 146 8.40 -5.91 -2.83
C GLY A 146 8.84 -5.00 -1.68
N ILE A 147 9.89 -5.40 -0.97
CA ILE A 147 10.36 -4.70 0.24
C ILE A 147 11.03 -3.36 -0.08
N ASP A 148 11.66 -3.24 -1.25
CA ASP A 148 12.20 -1.97 -1.74
C ASP A 148 11.11 -0.95 -2.09
N LEU A 149 10.04 -1.40 -2.75
CA LEU A 149 8.89 -0.55 -3.02
C LEU A 149 8.24 -0.12 -1.71
N PHE A 150 7.98 -1.08 -0.81
CA PHE A 150 7.50 -0.78 0.54
C PHE A 150 8.37 0.25 1.27
N GLY A 151 9.69 0.07 1.26
CA GLY A 151 10.62 1.01 1.89
C GLY A 151 10.55 2.41 1.28
N TYR A 152 10.50 2.50 -0.05
CA TYR A 152 10.31 3.77 -0.76
C TYR A 152 9.04 4.51 -0.31
N ILE A 153 7.92 3.78 -0.18
CA ILE A 153 6.64 4.35 0.29
C ILE A 153 6.75 4.78 1.76
N VAL A 154 7.29 3.91 2.63
CA VAL A 154 7.47 4.22 4.06
C VAL A 154 8.31 5.47 4.24
N PHE A 155 9.40 5.63 3.51
CA PHE A 155 10.28 6.79 3.65
C PHE A 155 9.58 8.08 3.25
N GLN A 156 8.79 8.08 2.17
CA GLN A 156 7.99 9.25 1.80
C GLN A 156 6.88 9.56 2.80
N LEU A 157 6.10 8.56 3.19
CA LEU A 157 5.00 8.76 4.13
C LEU A 157 5.50 9.15 5.53
N ARG A 158 6.73 8.78 5.89
CA ARG A 158 7.36 9.21 7.14
C ARG A 158 7.67 10.70 7.17
N GLU A 159 7.98 11.34 6.04
CA GLU A 159 8.15 12.80 5.99
C GLU A 159 6.85 13.55 6.37
N ILE A 160 5.71 12.87 6.24
CA ILE A 160 4.37 13.45 6.49
C ILE A 160 3.85 13.02 7.86
N PHE A 161 3.91 11.73 8.17
CA PHE A 161 3.35 11.16 9.39
C PHE A 161 4.36 11.00 10.53
N GLY A 162 5.65 11.17 10.25
CA GLY A 162 6.74 11.06 11.24
C GLY A 162 6.78 9.70 11.93
N ASP A 163 7.17 9.72 13.20
CA ASP A 163 7.30 8.52 14.04
C ASP A 163 5.96 7.84 14.32
N ARG A 164 4.82 8.50 14.03
CA ARG A 164 3.51 7.85 14.04
C ARG A 164 3.46 6.70 13.05
N LEU A 165 4.14 6.82 11.91
CA LEU A 165 4.26 5.72 10.96
C LEU A 165 5.33 4.73 11.41
N ALA A 166 6.59 5.14 11.35
CA ALA A 166 7.76 4.32 11.62
C ALA A 166 8.83 5.15 12.33
N ASN A 167 9.32 4.63 13.47
CA ASN A 167 10.47 5.22 14.15
C ASN A 167 11.78 4.93 13.40
N SER A 168 12.87 5.62 13.77
CA SER A 168 14.18 5.45 13.13
C SER A 168 14.67 4.00 13.11
N SER A 169 14.38 3.23 14.18
CA SER A 169 14.82 1.83 14.29
C SER A 169 14.19 0.94 13.21
N ILE A 170 12.90 1.13 12.91
CA ILE A 170 12.22 0.39 11.84
C ILE A 170 12.69 0.86 10.46
N VAL A 171 12.89 2.16 10.28
CA VAL A 171 13.47 2.70 9.03
C VAL A 171 14.81 2.04 8.72
N ASP A 172 15.68 1.92 9.72
CA ASP A 172 16.99 1.30 9.57
C ASP A 172 16.88 -0.22 9.28
N LEU A 173 15.94 -0.91 9.94
CA LEU A 173 15.66 -2.32 9.66
C LEU A 173 15.22 -2.53 8.20
N ILE A 174 14.32 -1.69 7.68
CA ILE A 174 13.88 -1.76 6.27
C ILE A 174 15.05 -1.53 5.33
N LYS A 175 15.90 -0.53 5.59
CA LYS A 175 17.13 -0.28 4.80
C LYS A 175 18.07 -1.48 4.81
N ILE A 176 18.21 -2.16 5.94
CA ILE A 176 19.03 -3.36 6.06
C ILE A 176 18.50 -4.48 5.15
N PHE A 177 17.19 -4.71 5.11
CA PHE A 177 16.60 -5.69 4.19
C PHE A 177 16.94 -5.35 2.74
N ILE A 178 16.74 -4.09 2.34
CA ILE A 178 17.03 -3.61 0.99
C ILE A 178 18.52 -3.78 0.64
N ASN A 179 19.41 -3.33 1.52
CA ASN A 179 20.86 -3.41 1.31
C ASN A 179 21.39 -4.84 1.25
N ASN A 180 20.68 -5.81 1.83
CA ASN A 180 21.02 -7.24 1.78
C ASN A 180 20.34 -7.99 0.62
N ASN A 181 19.71 -7.25 -0.31
CA ASN A 181 18.97 -7.77 -1.44
C ASN A 181 17.82 -8.73 -1.02
N LEU A 182 17.20 -8.46 0.13
CA LEU A 182 15.97 -9.10 0.59
C LEU A 182 14.78 -8.29 0.08
N LEU A 183 14.54 -8.35 -1.24
CA LEU A 183 13.55 -7.49 -1.91
C LEU A 183 12.19 -8.17 -2.10
N GLY A 184 12.08 -9.46 -1.77
CA GLY A 184 10.86 -10.25 -1.92
C GLY A 184 10.91 -11.21 -3.12
N LYS A 185 9.73 -11.58 -3.62
CA LYS A 185 9.56 -12.61 -4.66
C LYS A 185 10.28 -12.25 -5.96
N LYS A 186 10.32 -10.96 -6.32
CA LYS A 186 10.97 -10.49 -7.55
C LYS A 186 12.49 -10.70 -7.59
N SER A 187 13.15 -10.74 -6.43
CA SER A 187 14.58 -11.05 -6.31
C SER A 187 14.83 -12.52 -5.93
N GLY A 188 13.78 -13.35 -5.88
CA GLY A 188 13.81 -14.73 -5.39
C GLY A 188 13.93 -14.86 -3.87
N GLN A 189 14.08 -13.76 -3.14
CA GLN A 189 14.28 -13.78 -1.70
C GLN A 189 13.89 -12.46 -1.01
N GLY A 190 13.13 -12.54 0.07
CA GLY A 190 12.79 -11.47 1.01
C GLY A 190 12.71 -12.03 2.43
N LEU A 191 11.51 -12.00 3.03
CA LEU A 191 11.18 -12.74 4.26
C LEU A 191 11.22 -14.26 4.02
N TYR A 192 10.87 -14.69 2.83
CA TYR A 192 10.98 -16.06 2.33
C TYR A 192 12.00 -16.19 1.20
N VAL A 193 12.53 -17.39 0.99
CA VAL A 193 13.18 -17.79 -0.26
C VAL A 193 12.12 -18.44 -1.14
N TYR A 194 12.08 -18.06 -2.42
CA TYR A 194 11.12 -18.54 -3.41
C TYR A 194 11.82 -19.47 -4.39
N HIS A 195 11.43 -20.75 -4.40
CA HIS A 195 12.00 -21.77 -5.27
C HIS A 195 11.17 -21.94 -6.56
N ASN A 196 11.81 -22.42 -7.62
CA ASN A 196 11.16 -22.63 -8.93
C ASN A 196 10.04 -23.69 -8.88
N ASP A 197 10.09 -24.60 -7.92
CA ASP A 197 9.07 -25.64 -7.69
C ASP A 197 7.86 -25.13 -6.89
N GLY A 198 7.80 -23.82 -6.60
CA GLY A 198 6.74 -23.18 -5.82
C GLY A 198 6.89 -23.33 -4.31
N LYS A 199 7.91 -24.03 -3.82
CA LYS A 199 8.18 -24.10 -2.38
C LYS A 199 8.71 -22.76 -1.88
N LYS A 200 8.41 -22.49 -0.62
CA LYS A 200 8.96 -21.34 0.11
C LYS A 200 9.38 -21.75 1.51
N GLU A 201 10.48 -21.16 1.96
CA GLU A 201 11.02 -21.36 3.29
C GLU A 201 11.47 -20.02 3.85
N ILE A 202 11.50 -19.90 5.19
CA ILE A 202 11.94 -18.67 5.83
C ILE A 202 13.38 -18.39 5.41
N SER A 203 13.64 -17.14 4.99
CA SER A 203 14.93 -16.73 4.50
C SER A 203 16.02 -16.93 5.57
N PRO A 204 17.05 -17.77 5.31
CA PRO A 204 18.13 -18.01 6.29
C PRO A 204 18.95 -16.76 6.57
N LYS A 205 18.97 -15.81 5.63
CA LYS A 205 19.61 -14.50 5.77
C LYS A 205 19.00 -13.66 6.91
N LEU A 206 17.74 -13.89 7.30
CA LEU A 206 17.14 -13.19 8.44
C LEU A 206 17.92 -13.41 9.74
N LYS A 207 18.51 -14.61 9.92
CA LYS A 207 19.35 -14.93 11.09
C LYS A 207 20.74 -14.28 11.04
N GLN A 208 21.17 -13.85 9.86
CA GLN A 208 22.47 -13.22 9.61
C GLN A 208 22.39 -11.69 9.75
N LEU A 209 21.18 -11.13 9.84
CA LEU A 209 20.99 -9.70 10.06
C LEU A 209 21.57 -9.28 11.44
N PRO A 210 22.08 -8.04 11.56
CA PRO A 210 22.78 -7.63 12.78
C PRO A 210 21.87 -7.72 14.01
N LYS A 211 22.35 -8.40 15.07
CA LYS A 211 21.55 -8.73 16.26
C LYS A 211 21.08 -7.51 17.05
N ASN A 212 21.78 -6.39 16.97
CA ASN A 212 21.47 -5.15 17.69
C ASN A 212 20.14 -4.53 17.26
N TYR A 213 19.57 -4.93 16.12
CA TYR A 213 18.24 -4.50 15.71
C TYR A 213 17.14 -5.34 16.33
N PHE A 214 17.42 -6.52 16.87
CA PHE A 214 16.39 -7.40 17.42
C PHE A 214 16.24 -7.24 18.93
N THR A 215 15.02 -6.95 19.37
CA THR A 215 14.63 -6.76 20.77
C THR A 215 13.78 -7.96 21.21
N GLN A 216 14.40 -9.13 21.37
CA GLN A 216 13.68 -10.37 21.68
C GLN A 216 12.75 -10.20 22.91
N ARG A 217 11.44 -10.42 22.72
CA ARG A 217 10.44 -10.41 23.80
C ARG A 217 9.74 -11.77 23.87
N LYS A 218 9.74 -12.37 25.06
CA LYS A 218 9.26 -13.76 25.25
C LYS A 218 7.74 -13.93 25.06
N ASP A 219 6.95 -12.88 25.30
CA ASP A 219 5.48 -12.98 25.41
C ASP A 219 4.72 -12.63 24.12
N ILE A 220 5.41 -12.38 23.00
CA ILE A 220 4.82 -11.80 21.77
C ILE A 220 4.42 -12.86 20.74
N SER A 221 4.76 -14.12 20.97
CA SER A 221 4.44 -15.23 20.04
C SER A 221 3.00 -15.72 20.10
N MET A 222 2.16 -15.19 21.01
CA MET A 222 0.74 -15.50 21.03
C MET A 222 0.06 -14.97 19.76
N ILE A 223 -0.60 -15.86 19.02
CA ILE A 223 -1.32 -15.52 17.77
C ILE A 223 -2.23 -14.30 17.96
N GLU A 224 -2.99 -14.29 19.04
CA GLU A 224 -3.91 -13.19 19.35
C GLU A 224 -3.19 -11.84 19.54
N THR A 225 -1.99 -11.83 20.16
CA THR A 225 -1.20 -10.61 20.31
C THR A 225 -0.74 -10.08 18.95
N ILE A 226 -0.28 -10.96 18.06
CA ILE A 226 0.12 -10.59 16.69
C ILE A 226 -1.08 -10.01 15.92
N GLN A 227 -2.24 -10.67 16.01
CA GLN A 227 -3.48 -10.24 15.36
C GLN A 227 -3.92 -8.85 15.84
N TRP A 228 -4.02 -8.64 17.15
CA TRP A 228 -4.45 -7.36 17.70
C TRP A 228 -3.49 -6.23 17.34
N ARG A 229 -2.19 -6.46 17.39
CA ARG A 229 -1.22 -5.41 17.05
C ARG A 229 -1.36 -4.94 15.62
N ILE A 230 -1.37 -5.86 14.65
CA ILE A 230 -1.50 -5.53 13.24
C ILE A 230 -2.87 -4.89 12.97
N SER A 231 -3.95 -5.52 13.42
CA SER A 231 -5.32 -5.04 13.14
C SER A 231 -5.63 -3.70 13.79
N LEU A 232 -5.25 -3.48 15.05
CA LEU A 232 -5.45 -2.19 15.73
C LEU A 232 -4.63 -1.09 15.07
N ARG A 233 -3.44 -1.40 14.54
CA ARG A 233 -2.64 -0.42 13.80
C ARG A 233 -3.36 0.04 12.54
N MET A 234 -3.92 -0.90 11.78
CA MET A 234 -4.70 -0.61 10.58
C MET A 234 -6.01 0.10 10.92
N LEU A 235 -6.75 -0.36 11.94
CA LEU A 235 -8.02 0.23 12.36
C LEU A 235 -7.87 1.67 12.85
N ASN A 236 -6.83 1.95 13.64
CA ASN A 236 -6.53 3.31 14.07
C ASN A 236 -6.28 4.22 12.87
N GLU A 237 -5.55 3.75 11.86
CA GLU A 237 -5.32 4.55 10.66
C GLU A 237 -6.58 4.70 9.80
N ALA A 238 -7.46 3.69 9.77
CA ALA A 238 -8.76 3.77 9.10
C ALA A 238 -9.67 4.82 9.76
N ALA A 239 -9.70 4.88 11.09
CA ALA A 239 -10.41 5.91 11.83
C ALA A 239 -9.86 7.31 11.49
N ARG A 240 -8.54 7.47 11.36
CA ARG A 240 -7.94 8.73 10.93
C ARG A 240 -8.29 9.11 9.51
N CYS A 241 -8.29 8.16 8.58
CA CYS A 241 -8.73 8.40 7.21
C CYS A 241 -10.19 8.89 7.16
N LEU A 242 -11.05 8.46 8.10
CA LEU A 242 -12.39 9.00 8.25
C LEU A 242 -12.38 10.43 8.82
N GLU A 243 -11.62 10.69 9.89
CA GLU A 243 -11.47 12.04 10.49
C GLU A 243 -10.91 13.06 9.49
N GLU A 244 -9.91 12.67 8.71
CA GLU A 244 -9.26 13.46 7.67
C GLU A 244 -10.10 13.57 6.39
N ASN A 245 -11.27 12.90 6.35
CA ASN A 245 -12.18 12.82 5.21
C ASN A 245 -11.54 12.26 3.93
N VAL A 246 -10.53 11.39 4.07
CA VAL A 246 -10.01 10.56 2.96
C VAL A 246 -11.12 9.64 2.45
N ILE A 247 -11.86 9.04 3.38
CA ILE A 247 -13.10 8.30 3.10
C ILE A 247 -14.30 9.07 3.64
N SER A 248 -15.46 8.88 3.00
CA SER A 248 -16.69 9.60 3.35
C SER A 248 -17.56 8.86 4.37
N THR A 249 -17.46 7.53 4.46
CA THR A 249 -18.30 6.73 5.35
C THR A 249 -17.51 5.55 5.93
N PRO A 250 -17.91 5.03 7.12
CA PRO A 250 -17.34 3.82 7.69
C PRO A 250 -17.51 2.57 6.81
N VAL A 251 -18.51 2.53 5.92
CA VAL A 251 -18.74 1.40 5.00
C VAL A 251 -17.54 1.18 4.07
N CYS A 252 -16.77 2.23 3.77
CA CYS A 252 -15.53 2.09 3.02
C CYS A 252 -14.46 1.28 3.78
N ILE A 253 -14.50 1.28 5.12
CA ILE A 253 -13.63 0.47 5.97
C ILE A 253 -13.97 -1.00 5.81
N ASP A 254 -15.26 -1.34 5.88
CA ASP A 254 -15.74 -2.72 5.76
C ASP A 254 -15.40 -3.33 4.39
N ASN A 255 -15.60 -2.56 3.30
CA ASN A 255 -15.31 -3.03 1.95
C ASN A 255 -13.82 -3.36 1.74
N ILE A 256 -12.91 -2.62 2.37
CA ILE A 256 -11.47 -2.92 2.28
C ILE A 256 -11.11 -4.11 3.14
N LEU A 257 -11.62 -4.19 4.36
CA LEU A 257 -11.37 -5.34 5.22
C LEU A 257 -11.84 -6.64 4.54
N GLN A 258 -12.96 -6.63 3.82
CA GLN A 258 -13.44 -7.77 3.02
C GLN A 258 -12.61 -8.09 1.75
N ASN A 259 -11.80 -7.16 1.26
CA ASN A 259 -10.92 -7.39 0.11
C ASN A 259 -9.49 -7.76 0.53
N LEU A 260 -9.10 -7.38 1.76
CA LEU A 260 -7.83 -7.79 2.36
C LEU A 260 -7.97 -9.13 3.14
N CYS A 261 -9.15 -9.40 3.70
CA CYS A 261 -9.55 -10.60 4.46
C CYS A 261 -10.60 -11.42 3.72
#